data_AF-A0A0N0TR50-F1
#
_entry.id   AF-A0A0N0TR50-F1
#
_cell.length_a   1.000
_cell.length_b   1.000
_cell.length_c   1.000
_cell.angle_alpha   90.00
_cell.angle_beta   90.00
_cell.angle_gamma   90.00
#
_symmetry.space_group_name_H-M   'P 1'
#
loop_
_entity.id
_entity.type
_entity.pdbx_description
1 polymer ?
#
loop_
_entity_poly.entity_id
_entity_poly.type
_entity_poly.pdbx_seq_one_letter_code
_entity_poly.pdbx_strand_id
1 'polypeptide(L)'
;MGETSGKHVLLVGLRLPDETEESAVSNLSSYLEAKKRQVRAFRATCMLFKPAGNRLLRVIYDNRPLGANADLDAAATDLVPLEEMERAVPKPIGTPRVAANRVSAVLM
;
A
#
# COMPACT_ATOMS: atom_id res chain seq x y z
N MET A 1 17.50 15.13 -5.46
CA MET A 1 16.29 14.35 -5.11
C MET A 1 15.11 15.31 -5.14
N GLY A 2 14.10 15.06 -5.97
CA GLY A 2 12.96 15.97 -6.12
C GLY A 2 12.01 15.93 -4.92
N GLU A 3 11.25 17.00 -4.73
CA GLU A 3 10.22 17.12 -3.71
C GLU A 3 9.15 16.03 -3.87
N THR A 4 8.84 15.32 -2.78
CA THR A 4 7.86 14.21 -2.77
C THR A 4 6.66 14.50 -1.88
N SER A 5 6.52 15.73 -1.40
CA SER A 5 5.37 16.16 -0.61
C SER A 5 4.09 15.97 -1.43
N GLY A 6 3.05 15.40 -0.82
CA GLY A 6 1.77 15.13 -1.47
C GLY A 6 1.71 13.90 -2.40
N LYS A 7 2.80 13.13 -2.57
CA LYS A 7 2.77 11.90 -3.38
C LYS A 7 2.25 10.71 -2.58
N HIS A 8 1.37 9.93 -3.18
CA HIS A 8 0.83 8.71 -2.56
C HIS A 8 1.89 7.61 -2.43
N VAL A 9 1.88 6.92 -1.29
CA VAL A 9 2.69 5.73 -1.00
C VAL A 9 1.76 4.56 -0.77
N LEU A 10 2.02 3.44 -1.44
CA LEU A 10 1.27 2.19 -1.27
C LEU A 10 1.87 1.38 -0.11
N LEU A 11 1.02 0.98 0.83
CA LEU A 11 1.37 0.07 1.92
C LEU A 11 0.51 -1.19 1.80
N VAL A 12 1.15 -2.35 1.73
CA VAL A 12 0.49 -3.66 1.66
C VAL A 12 0.93 -4.49 2.87
N GLY A 13 -0.04 -5.03 3.61
CA GLY A 13 0.21 -5.95 4.73
C GLY A 13 -0.37 -7.32 4.43
N LEU A 14 0.46 -8.37 4.52
CA LEU A 14 0.08 -9.73 4.16
C LEU A 14 0.47 -10.72 5.26
N ARG A 15 -0.34 -11.77 5.41
CA ARG A 15 -0.04 -12.93 6.23
C ARG A 15 0.07 -14.15 5.33
N LEU A 16 1.15 -14.91 5.46
CA LEU A 16 1.37 -16.10 4.64
C LEU A 16 0.45 -17.25 5.07
N PRO A 17 -0.26 -17.90 4.14
CA PRO A 17 -0.92 -19.17 4.40
C PRO A 17 0.11 -20.30 4.17
N ASP A 18 0.75 -20.81 5.22
CA ASP A 18 1.64 -21.99 5.28
C ASP A 18 2.70 -22.20 4.16
N GLU A 19 2.85 -21.27 3.22
CA GLU A 19 3.82 -21.29 2.12
C GLU A 19 5.23 -20.96 2.62
N THR A 20 6.23 -21.45 1.88
CA THR A 20 7.63 -21.14 2.14
C THR A 20 7.92 -19.66 1.81
N GLU A 21 8.66 -19.00 2.71
CA GLU A 21 8.91 -17.55 2.64
C GLU A 21 9.54 -17.10 1.31
N GLU A 22 10.45 -17.89 0.74
CA GLU A 22 11.17 -17.52 -0.49
C GLU A 22 10.27 -17.49 -1.73
N SER A 23 9.40 -18.49 -1.90
CA SER A 23 8.44 -18.54 -3.02
C SER A 23 7.48 -17.36 -2.97
N ALA A 24 6.98 -17.06 -1.77
CA ALA A 24 6.09 -15.95 -1.55
C ALA A 24 6.73 -14.60 -1.87
N VAL A 25 8.00 -14.39 -1.51
CA VAL A 25 8.67 -13.10 -1.74
C VAL A 25 8.77 -12.73 -3.22
N SER A 26 9.02 -13.69 -4.09
CA SER A 26 9.07 -13.46 -5.55
C SER A 26 7.70 -12.99 -6.06
N ASN A 27 6.65 -13.74 -5.74
CA ASN A 27 5.28 -13.43 -6.14
C ASN A 27 4.81 -12.09 -5.55
N LEU A 28 5.16 -11.82 -4.29
CA LEU A 28 4.82 -10.57 -3.61
C LEU A 28 5.54 -9.36 -4.20
N SER A 29 6.76 -9.52 -4.70
CA SER A 29 7.49 -8.44 -5.35
C SER A 29 6.83 -8.05 -6.67
N SER A 30 6.49 -9.03 -7.51
CA SER A 30 5.75 -8.82 -8.77
C SER A 30 4.37 -8.22 -8.52
N TYR A 31 3.65 -8.74 -7.53
CA TYR A 31 2.35 -8.20 -7.10
C TYR A 31 2.48 -6.74 -6.65
N LEU A 32 3.47 -6.41 -5.82
CA LEU A 32 3.67 -5.06 -5.30
C LEU A 32 3.96 -4.07 -6.43
N GLU A 33 4.74 -4.46 -7.44
CA GLU A 33 5.05 -3.64 -8.61
C GLU A 33 3.81 -3.40 -9.48
N ALA A 34 3.05 -4.45 -9.78
CA ALA A 34 1.78 -4.35 -10.51
C ALA A 34 0.76 -3.48 -9.75
N LYS A 35 0.63 -3.66 -8.43
CA LYS A 35 -0.31 -2.89 -7.61
C LYS A 35 0.08 -1.43 -7.53
N LYS A 36 1.37 -1.13 -7.32
CA LYS A 36 1.91 0.25 -7.34
C LYS A 36 1.57 0.96 -8.64
N ARG A 37 1.64 0.24 -9.76
CA ARG A 37 1.27 0.75 -11.08
C ARG A 37 -0.23 0.99 -11.20
N GLN A 38 -1.06 0.03 -10.77
CA GLN A 38 -2.53 0.17 -10.75
C GLN A 38 -2.98 1.43 -10.00
N VAL A 39 -2.38 1.71 -8.83
CA VAL A 39 -2.72 2.89 -8.00
C VAL A 39 -1.88 4.14 -8.32
N ARG A 40 -0.98 4.07 -9.30
CA ARG A 40 -0.02 5.14 -9.66
C ARG A 40 0.76 5.69 -8.46
N ALA A 41 1.13 4.83 -7.51
CA ALA A 41 1.86 5.24 -6.31
C ALA A 41 3.34 5.49 -6.63
N PHE A 42 3.92 6.47 -5.94
CA PHE A 42 5.33 6.83 -6.12
C PHE A 42 6.27 5.76 -5.53
N ARG A 43 5.89 5.22 -4.38
CA ARG A 43 6.61 4.19 -3.63
C ARG A 43 5.64 3.11 -3.19
N ALA A 44 6.12 1.89 -3.07
CA ALA A 44 5.35 0.80 -2.50
C ALA A 44 6.16 0.03 -1.47
N THR A 45 5.50 -0.41 -0.41
CA THR A 45 6.09 -1.25 0.63
C THR A 45 5.14 -2.40 0.95
N CYS A 46 5.68 -3.61 1.04
CA CYS A 46 4.98 -4.80 1.48
C CYS A 46 5.58 -5.30 2.78
N MET A 47 4.75 -5.49 3.80
CA MET A 47 5.11 -6.08 5.08
C MET A 47 4.51 -7.48 5.19
N LEU A 48 5.38 -8.46 5.41
CA LEU A 48 5.03 -9.87 5.50
C LEU A 48 5.05 -10.32 6.95
N PHE A 49 3.96 -10.89 7.44
CA PHE A 49 3.82 -11.35 8.81
C PHE A 49 3.66 -12.87 8.88
N LYS A 50 4.09 -13.46 10.00
CA LYS A 50 3.81 -14.88 10.29
C LYS A 50 2.29 -15.13 10.39
N PRO A 51 1.77 -16.27 9.92
CA PRO A 51 0.35 -16.61 10.04
C PRO A 51 -0.16 -16.58 11.49
N ALA A 52 0.60 -17.15 12.42
CA ALA A 52 0.20 -17.32 13.83
C ALA A 52 0.56 -16.13 14.75
N GLY A 53 1.02 -14.99 14.25
CA GLY A 53 1.52 -13.94 15.14
C GLY A 53 1.61 -12.52 14.57
N ASN A 54 2.01 -11.61 15.46
CA ASN A 54 2.31 -10.21 15.20
C ASN A 54 3.78 -9.99 14.75
N ARG A 55 4.51 -11.06 14.44
CA ARG A 55 5.92 -10.99 14.07
C ARG A 55 6.07 -10.71 12.57
N LEU A 56 6.75 -9.60 12.28
CA LEU A 56 7.21 -9.25 10.95
C LEU A 56 8.31 -10.22 10.52
N LEU A 57 8.11 -10.86 9.36
CA LEU A 57 9.09 -11.71 8.70
C LEU A 57 10.00 -10.87 7.82
N ARG A 58 9.39 -10.08 6.93
CA ARG A 58 10.12 -9.37 5.88
C ARG A 58 9.43 -8.09 5.47
N VAL A 59 10.23 -7.14 5.03
CA VAL A 59 9.78 -5.92 4.37
C VAL A 59 10.35 -5.91 2.96
N ILE A 60 9.48 -5.69 1.98
CA ILE A 60 9.84 -5.53 0.57
C ILE A 60 9.54 -4.08 0.20
N TYR A 61 10.52 -3.39 -0.38
CA TYR A 61 10.41 -1.98 -0.72
C TYR A 61 10.67 -1.75 -2.20
N ASP A 62 9.75 -1.06 -2.88
CA ASP A 62 9.89 -0.67 -4.28
C ASP A 62 9.81 0.85 -4.46
N ASN A 63 10.98 1.44 -4.74
CA ASN A 63 11.18 2.86 -5.02
C ASN A 63 11.66 3.12 -6.45
N ARG A 64 11.54 2.13 -7.35
CA ARG A 64 11.83 2.33 -8.76
C ARG A 64 10.79 3.29 -9.37
N PRO A 65 11.16 4.17 -10.30
CA PRO A 65 10.19 5.02 -10.97
C PRO A 65 9.18 4.18 -11.77
N LEU A 66 7.94 4.67 -11.89
CA LEU A 66 6.96 4.09 -12.79
C LEU A 66 7.39 4.39 -14.23
N GLY A 67 7.96 3.40 -14.91
CA GLY A 67 8.27 3.43 -16.33
C GLY A 67 7.18 2.76 -17.16
N ALA A 68 7.16 3.01 -18.46
CA ALA A 68 6.30 2.25 -19.39
C ALA A 68 6.77 0.79 -19.43
N ASN A 69 5.87 -0.14 -19.11
CA ASN A 69 6.08 -1.58 -19.18
C ASN A 69 4.72 -2.25 -19.41
N ALA A 70 4.54 -2.85 -20.59
CA ALA A 70 3.27 -3.42 -21.02
C ALA A 70 2.85 -4.66 -20.20
N ASP A 71 3.81 -5.47 -19.77
CA ASP A 71 3.54 -6.67 -18.99
C ASP A 71 2.97 -6.31 -17.61
N LEU A 72 3.50 -5.24 -17.00
CA LEU A 72 2.98 -4.72 -15.74
C LEU A 72 1.62 -4.02 -15.90
N ASP A 73 1.32 -3.43 -17.07
CA ASP A 73 -0.01 -2.88 -17.35
C ASP A 73 -1.06 -4.00 -17.43
N ALA A 74 -0.73 -5.09 -18.12
CA ALA A 74 -1.58 -6.27 -18.21
C ALA A 74 -1.79 -6.89 -16.82
N ALA A 75 -0.70 -7.16 -16.08
CA ALA A 75 -0.78 -7.71 -14.74
C ALA A 75 -1.56 -6.82 -13.77
N ALA A 76 -1.45 -5.49 -13.88
CA ALA A 76 -2.22 -4.55 -13.06
C ALA A 76 -3.73 -4.59 -13.35
N THR A 77 -4.13 -4.97 -14.57
CA THR A 77 -5.53 -5.11 -14.98
C THR A 77 -6.16 -6.39 -14.43
N ASP A 78 -5.35 -7.45 -14.27
CA ASP A 78 -5.79 -8.72 -13.68
C ASP A 78 -5.96 -8.66 -12.15
N LEU A 79 -5.50 -7.58 -11.50
CA LEU A 79 -5.71 -7.35 -10.08
C LEU A 79 -7.12 -6.89 -9.78
N VAL A 80 -7.61 -7.22 -8.57
CA VAL A 80 -8.90 -6.72 -8.06
C VAL A 80 -8.99 -5.20 -8.29
N PRO A 81 -10.04 -4.72 -8.98
CA PRO A 81 -10.25 -3.31 -9.25
C PRO A 81 -10.34 -2.49 -7.95
N LEU A 82 -9.90 -1.23 -8.01
CA LEU A 82 -9.87 -0.38 -6.82
C LEU A 82 -11.26 -0.11 -6.27
N GLU A 83 -12.24 0.01 -7.15
CA GLU A 83 -13.65 0.23 -6.83
C GLU A 83 -14.25 -0.92 -6.02
N GLU A 84 -13.78 -2.15 -6.26
CA GLU A 84 -14.20 -3.34 -5.51
C GLU A 84 -13.53 -3.39 -4.13
N MET A 85 -12.27 -2.95 -4.03
CA MET A 85 -11.57 -2.87 -2.75
C MET A 85 -12.21 -1.86 -1.79
N GLU A 86 -12.61 -0.68 -2.29
CA GLU A 86 -13.25 0.37 -1.48
C GLU A 86 -14.58 -0.10 -0.87
N ARG A 87 -15.30 -1.00 -1.56
CA ARG A 87 -16.54 -1.59 -1.05
C ARG A 87 -16.31 -2.56 0.10
N ALA A 88 -15.15 -3.23 0.12
CA ALA A 88 -14.79 -4.22 1.13
C ALA A 88 -14.17 -3.60 2.40
N VAL A 89 -13.74 -2.33 2.35
CA VAL A 89 -13.26 -1.63 3.54
C VAL A 89 -14.45 -1.34 4.45
N PRO A 90 -14.45 -1.81 5.72
CA PRO A 90 -15.48 -1.43 6.67
C PRO A 90 -15.52 0.10 6.76
N LYS A 91 -16.65 0.71 6.36
CA LYS A 91 -16.81 2.15 6.51
C LYS A 91 -16.64 2.48 8.00
N PRO A 92 -15.76 3.43 8.36
CA PRO A 92 -15.60 3.80 9.75
C PRO A 92 -16.97 4.21 10.30
N ILE A 93 -17.42 3.52 11.34
CA ILE A 93 -18.62 3.88 12.09
C ILE A 93 -18.38 5.31 12.58
N GLY A 94 -19.19 6.24 12.10
CA GLY A 94 -18.87 7.67 12.01
C GLY A 94 -18.11 8.24 13.21
N THR A 95 -16.93 8.80 12.97
CA THR A 95 -16.31 9.71 13.93
C THR A 95 -17.16 10.99 13.97
N PRO A 96 -17.65 11.44 15.14
CA PRO A 96 -18.29 12.73 15.24
C PRO A 96 -17.28 13.78 14.78
N ARG A 97 -17.73 14.63 13.87
CA ARG A 97 -16.99 15.76 13.29
C ARG A 97 -16.43 16.60 14.44
N VAL A 98 -15.15 16.41 14.77
CA VAL A 98 -14.47 17.24 15.77
C VAL A 98 -14.52 18.67 15.23
N ALA A 99 -15.31 19.52 15.89
CA ALA A 99 -15.41 20.93 15.59
C ALA A 99 -13.99 21.52 15.61
N ALA A 100 -13.67 22.29 14.57
CA ALA A 100 -12.38 22.96 14.43
C ALA A 100 -12.14 23.86 15.64
N ASN A 101 -11.29 23.43 16.58
CA ASN A 101 -10.73 24.31 17.58
C ASN A 101 -9.73 25.24 16.88
N ARG A 102 -10.19 26.45 16.53
CA ARG A 102 -9.32 27.59 16.26
C ARG A 102 -8.59 27.91 17.55
N VAL A 103 -7.33 27.49 17.65
CA VAL A 103 -6.40 28.06 18.63
C VAL A 103 -5.86 29.34 18.00
N SER A 104 -6.43 30.49 18.38
CA SER A 104 -5.78 31.78 18.17
C SER A 104 -4.57 31.84 19.10
N ALA A 105 -3.37 31.80 18.53
CA ALA A 105 -2.15 32.16 19.25
C ALA A 105 -2.25 33.64 19.66
N VAL A 106 -2.24 33.89 20.97
CA VAL A 106 -1.97 35.22 21.52
C VAL A 106 -0.47 35.44 21.39
N LEU A 107 -0.07 36.37 20.52
CA LEU A 107 1.28 36.92 20.50
C LEU A 107 1.46 37.74 21.79
N MET A 108 2.55 37.47 22.52
CA MET A 108 3.14 38.43 23.46
C MET A 108 3.81 39.57 22.69
#